data_AF-A0A090RC12-F1
#
_entry.id   AF-A0A090RC12-F1
#
_cell.length_a   1.000
_cell.length_b   1.000
_cell.length_c   1.000
_cell.angle_alpha   90.00
_cell.angle_beta   90.00
_cell.angle_gamma   90.00
#
_symmetry.space_group_name_H-M   'P 1'
#
loop_
_entity.id
_entity.type
_entity.pdbx_description
1 polymer ?
#
loop_
_entity_poly.entity_id
_entity_poly.type
_entity_poly.pdbx_seq_one_letter_code
_entity_poly.pdbx_strand_id
1 'polypeptide(L)'
;MICKSHPELFIEQLDYDKDASLTWFEPLAGQPWAMILRSAASDHPDNRFDILVADPLATLETHGETTRIKFSNGDEKISTLDPFHLVEKIQHDLLPSLKPVNDVPFIGGAVGFFPTTLDAVLKKLPQQQRMI
;
A
#
# COMPACT_ATOMS: atom_id res chain seq x y z
N MET A 1 10.25 7.23 -20.04
CA MET A 1 9.04 6.84 -20.78
C MET A 1 8.53 5.58 -20.09
N ILE A 2 7.51 5.70 -19.23
CA ILE A 2 7.03 4.58 -18.41
C ILE A 2 6.29 3.64 -19.37
N CYS A 3 6.79 2.41 -19.54
CA CYS A 3 6.04 1.38 -20.27
C CYS A 3 4.73 1.14 -19.52
N LYS A 4 3.60 1.55 -20.13
CA LYS A 4 2.24 1.42 -19.59
C LYS A 4 1.71 -0.01 -19.76
N SER A 5 2.48 -1.02 -19.36
CA SER A 5 1.91 -2.34 -19.12
C SER A 5 1.54 -2.37 -17.64
N HIS A 6 0.30 -2.01 -17.33
CA HIS A 6 -0.26 -2.24 -16.01
C HIS A 6 -0.13 -3.74 -15.70
N PRO A 7 0.32 -4.14 -14.50
CA PRO A 7 0.28 -5.54 -14.13
C PRO A 7 -1.17 -6.04 -14.20
N GLU A 8 -1.38 -7.17 -14.86
CA GLU A 8 -2.70 -7.80 -14.91
C GLU A 8 -3.02 -8.43 -13.56
N LEU A 9 -4.25 -8.23 -13.08
CA LEU A 9 -4.72 -8.87 -11.86
C LEU A 9 -4.84 -10.38 -12.10
N PHE A 10 -4.04 -11.15 -11.38
CA PHE A 10 -4.13 -12.61 -11.33
C PHE A 10 -4.57 -13.04 -9.93
N ILE A 11 -5.57 -13.91 -9.86
CA ILE A 11 -6.10 -14.43 -8.60
C ILE A 11 -6.00 -15.95 -8.63
N GLU A 12 -5.33 -16.50 -7.64
CA GLU A 12 -5.18 -17.94 -7.41
C GLU A 12 -5.62 -18.27 -5.98
N GLN A 13 -6.26 -19.42 -5.81
CA GLN A 13 -6.63 -19.94 -4.50
C GLN A 13 -5.54 -20.87 -4.00
N LEU A 14 -5.08 -20.64 -2.77
CA LEU A 14 -4.10 -21.46 -2.09
C LEU A 14 -4.75 -22.11 -0.87
N ASP A 15 -4.29 -23.31 -0.51
CA ASP A 15 -4.69 -23.96 0.73
C ASP A 15 -4.24 -23.10 1.92
N TYR A 16 -5.19 -22.73 2.78
CA TYR A 16 -4.95 -21.83 3.91
C TYR A 16 -5.07 -22.57 5.25
N ASP A 17 -4.13 -22.29 6.14
CA ASP A 17 -4.23 -22.59 7.57
C ASP A 17 -3.80 -21.37 8.40
N LYS A 18 -3.96 -21.43 9.73
CA LYS A 18 -3.72 -20.31 10.65
C LYS A 18 -2.27 -19.78 10.66
N ASP A 19 -1.31 -20.61 10.26
CA ASP A 19 0.13 -20.33 10.25
C ASP A 19 0.67 -20.17 8.80
N ALA A 20 -0.16 -20.48 7.79
CA ALA A 20 0.19 -20.37 6.38
C ALA A 20 0.66 -18.95 6.01
N SER A 21 0.00 -17.91 6.52
CA SER A 21 0.39 -16.51 6.25
C SER A 21 1.80 -16.17 6.74
N LEU A 22 2.23 -16.71 7.89
CA LEU A 22 3.59 -16.55 8.38
C LEU A 22 4.59 -17.30 7.51
N THR A 23 4.25 -18.54 7.14
CA THR A 23 5.07 -19.39 6.28
C THR A 23 5.32 -18.74 4.91
N TRP A 24 4.28 -18.13 4.32
CA TRP A 24 4.40 -17.42 3.05
C TRP A 24 5.19 -16.12 3.18
N PHE A 25 5.12 -15.44 4.32
CA PHE A 25 5.83 -14.18 4.54
C PHE A 25 7.31 -14.37 4.90
N GLU A 26 7.69 -15.49 5.51
CA GLU A 26 9.07 -15.78 5.93
C GLU A 26 10.14 -15.48 4.84
N PRO A 27 10.01 -15.95 3.58
CA PRO A 27 10.99 -15.61 2.53
C PRO A 27 10.95 -14.14 2.08
N LEU A 28 9.87 -13.41 2.38
CA LEU A 28 9.70 -12.00 2.04
C LEU A 28 10.19 -11.07 3.15
N ALA A 29 10.24 -11.53 4.39
CA ALA A 29 10.46 -10.70 5.58
C ALA A 29 11.77 -9.88 5.56
N GLY A 30 12.80 -10.36 4.85
CA GLY A 30 14.06 -9.63 4.67
C GLY A 30 14.06 -8.59 3.54
N GLN A 31 13.01 -8.55 2.71
CA GLN A 31 12.93 -7.64 1.57
C GLN A 31 12.46 -6.25 2.03
N PRO A 32 13.09 -5.17 1.54
CA PRO A 32 12.58 -3.82 1.76
C PRO A 32 11.11 -3.72 1.33
N TRP A 33 10.29 -3.06 2.15
CA TRP A 33 8.86 -2.84 1.89
C TRP A 33 7.97 -4.09 1.91
N ALA A 34 8.51 -5.25 2.29
CA ALA A 34 7.66 -6.39 2.63
C ALA A 34 6.90 -6.08 3.93
N MET A 35 5.57 -6.22 3.89
CA MET A 35 4.70 -6.00 5.03
C MET A 35 3.69 -7.13 5.15
N ILE A 36 3.32 -7.42 6.41
CA ILE A 36 2.23 -8.32 6.73
C ILE A 36 1.27 -7.60 7.68
N LEU A 37 -0.01 -7.55 7.32
CA LEU A 37 -1.10 -7.10 8.16
C LEU A 37 -1.83 -8.34 8.64
N ARG A 38 -1.61 -8.72 9.90
CA ARG A 38 -2.23 -9.92 10.47
C ARG A 38 -3.42 -9.57 11.33
N SER A 39 -4.45 -10.35 11.12
CA SER A 39 -5.63 -10.44 11.95
C SER A 39 -5.24 -11.07 13.31
N ALA A 40 -5.36 -10.33 14.42
CA ALA A 40 -4.84 -10.70 15.74
C ALA A 40 -5.82 -11.41 16.70
N ALA A 41 -7.14 -11.39 16.44
CA ALA A 41 -8.18 -11.94 17.31
C ALA A 41 -8.94 -13.16 16.71
N SER A 42 -8.93 -14.31 17.39
CA SER A 42 -9.61 -15.52 16.90
C SER A 42 -11.12 -15.35 16.65
N ASP A 43 -11.79 -14.43 17.36
CA ASP A 43 -13.25 -14.47 17.52
C ASP A 43 -13.96 -13.13 17.21
N HIS A 44 -13.43 -12.34 16.26
CA HIS A 44 -14.10 -11.12 15.80
C HIS A 44 -14.38 -11.16 14.29
N PRO A 45 -15.60 -10.81 13.81
CA PRO A 45 -15.94 -10.85 12.38
C PRO A 45 -15.04 -9.97 11.51
N ASP A 46 -14.49 -8.89 12.08
CA ASP A 46 -13.55 -7.98 11.39
C ASP A 46 -12.10 -8.49 11.36
N ASN A 47 -11.83 -9.70 11.86
CA ASN A 47 -10.50 -10.28 11.97
C ASN A 47 -10.33 -11.50 11.05
N ARG A 48 -10.77 -11.35 9.80
CA ARG A 48 -10.91 -12.46 8.83
C ARG A 48 -9.72 -12.61 7.88
N PHE A 49 -8.89 -11.58 7.72
CA PHE A 49 -7.90 -11.53 6.63
C PHE A 49 -6.50 -11.22 7.13
N ASP A 50 -5.54 -12.01 6.65
CA ASP A 50 -4.13 -11.64 6.67
C ASP A 50 -3.78 -11.10 5.27
N ILE A 51 -3.13 -9.93 5.19
CA ILE A 51 -2.70 -9.31 3.93
C ILE A 51 -1.17 -9.27 3.91
N LEU A 52 -0.58 -9.89 2.90
CA LEU A 52 0.86 -9.85 2.63
C LEU A 52 1.10 -8.98 1.41
N VAL A 53 2.09 -8.09 1.49
CA VAL A 53 2.54 -7.27 0.35
C VAL A 53 4.06 -7.25 0.30
N ALA A 54 4.61 -7.22 -0.91
CA ALA A 54 6.02 -7.06 -1.21
C ALA A 54 6.18 -6.51 -2.63
N ASP A 55 7.42 -6.18 -3.01
CA ASP A 55 7.79 -5.71 -4.35
C ASP A 55 6.91 -4.55 -4.90
N PRO A 56 6.92 -3.38 -4.24
CA PRO A 56 6.04 -2.28 -4.62
C PRO A 56 6.42 -1.66 -5.97
N LEU A 57 5.41 -1.30 -6.78
CA LEU A 57 5.60 -0.55 -8.03
C LEU A 57 6.16 0.86 -7.80
N ALA A 58 5.82 1.46 -6.65
CA ALA A 58 6.40 2.70 -6.18
C ALA A 58 6.35 2.79 -4.65
N THR A 59 7.32 3.50 -4.06
CA THR A 59 7.35 3.84 -2.64
C THR A 59 7.25 5.34 -2.46
N LEU A 60 6.55 5.77 -1.41
CA LEU A 60 6.39 7.17 -1.04
C LEU A 60 6.88 7.35 0.40
N GLU A 61 7.89 8.20 0.58
CA GLU A 61 8.49 8.50 1.88
C GLU A 61 8.39 10.01 2.14
N THR A 62 7.59 10.40 3.11
CA THR A 62 7.39 11.82 3.46
C THR A 62 8.19 12.18 4.70
N HIS A 63 9.07 13.18 4.55
CA HIS A 63 9.82 13.79 5.64
C HIS A 63 9.56 15.30 5.64
N GLY A 64 8.93 15.79 6.71
CA GLY A 64 8.53 17.19 6.80
C GLY A 64 7.52 17.56 5.71
N GLU A 65 7.89 18.48 4.82
CA GLU A 65 7.04 18.98 3.72
C GLU A 65 7.41 18.36 2.37
N THR A 66 8.29 17.36 2.36
CA THR A 66 8.81 16.75 1.13
C THR A 66 8.51 15.26 1.12
N THR A 67 7.95 14.81 0.00
CA THR A 67 7.71 13.40 -0.30
C THR A 67 8.67 12.96 -1.40
N ARG A 68 9.48 11.95 -1.11
CA ARG A 68 10.29 11.23 -2.09
C ARG A 68 9.45 10.10 -2.67
N ILE A 69 9.39 10.01 -3.99
CA ILE A 69 8.66 8.98 -4.74
C ILE A 69 9.68 8.19 -5.54
N LYS A 70 9.83 6.90 -5.25
CA LYS A 70 10.74 6.01 -5.99
C LYS A 70 9.92 4.96 -6.73
N PHE A 71 10.17 4.79 -8.02
CA PHE A 71 9.49 3.82 -8.87
C PHE A 71 10.34 2.55 -9.02
N SER A 72 9.70 1.41 -9.26
CA SER A 72 10.37 0.12 -9.44
C SER A 72 11.34 0.08 -10.62
N ASN A 73 11.13 0.92 -11.63
CA ASN A 73 12.04 1.09 -12.77
C ASN A 73 13.31 1.90 -12.44
N GLY A 74 13.46 2.37 -11.19
CA GLY A 74 14.58 3.17 -10.72
C GLY A 74 14.40 4.68 -10.86
N ASP A 75 13.32 5.16 -11.49
CA ASP A 75 13.02 6.59 -11.54
C ASP A 75 12.72 7.12 -10.14
N GLU A 76 13.12 8.37 -9.86
CA GLU A 76 12.85 9.03 -8.60
C GLU A 76 12.30 10.45 -8.85
N LYS A 77 11.36 10.88 -8.00
CA LYS A 77 10.81 12.23 -7.99
C LYS A 77 10.72 12.75 -6.56
N ILE A 78 10.83 14.07 -6.44
CA ILE A 78 10.60 14.79 -5.19
C ILE A 78 9.38 15.68 -5.40
N SER A 79 8.49 15.72 -4.41
CA SER A 79 7.29 16.55 -4.44
C SER A 79 7.03 17.19 -3.09
N THR A 80 6.44 18.38 -3.10
CA THR A 80 5.93 19.09 -1.92
C THR A 80 4.40 19.12 -1.90
N LEU A 81 3.75 18.33 -2.76
CA LEU A 81 2.30 18.17 -2.73
C LEU A 81 1.90 17.38 -1.48
N ASP A 82 0.62 17.51 -1.12
CA ASP A 82 -0.01 16.69 -0.09
C ASP A 82 0.30 15.19 -0.31
N PRO A 83 0.89 14.49 0.68
CA PRO A 83 1.20 13.07 0.57
C PRO A 83 -0.02 12.20 0.25
N PHE A 84 -1.22 12.53 0.73
CA PHE A 84 -2.42 11.75 0.44
C PHE A 84 -2.85 11.89 -1.02
N HIS A 85 -2.81 13.12 -1.53
CA HIS A 85 -3.02 13.37 -2.95
C HIS A 85 -1.97 12.68 -3.82
N LEU A 86 -0.71 12.61 -3.37
CA LEU A 86 0.32 11.86 -4.07
C LEU A 86 0.04 10.35 -4.09
N VAL A 87 -0.44 9.77 -2.99
CA VAL A 87 -0.84 8.35 -2.96
C VAL A 87 -1.95 8.09 -3.97
N GLU A 88 -3.02 8.89 -3.97
CA GLU A 88 -4.14 8.77 -4.90
C GLU A 88 -3.67 8.87 -6.36
N LYS A 89 -2.87 9.90 -6.67
CA LYS A 89 -2.34 10.13 -8.01
C LYS A 89 -1.47 8.97 -8.49
N ILE A 90 -0.51 8.53 -7.67
CA ILE A 90 0.40 7.45 -8.04
C ILE A 90 -0.37 6.13 -8.21
N GLN A 91 -1.36 5.87 -7.37
CA GLN A 91 -2.23 4.72 -7.52
C GLN A 91 -2.98 4.74 -8.86
N HIS A 92 -3.56 5.89 -9.23
CA HIS A 92 -4.25 6.06 -10.51
C HIS A 92 -3.31 5.92 -11.72
N ASP A 93 -2.07 6.42 -11.61
CA ASP A 93 -1.09 6.36 -12.69
C ASP A 93 -0.57 4.92 -12.91
N LEU A 94 -0.42 4.14 -11.84
CA LEU A 94 0.27 2.84 -11.87
C LEU A 94 -0.65 1.62 -11.86
N LEU A 95 -1.88 1.73 -11.35
CA LEU A 95 -2.79 0.59 -11.23
C LEU A 95 -3.94 0.69 -12.25
N PRO A 96 -4.42 -0.46 -12.76
CA PRO A 96 -5.61 -0.46 -13.61
C PRO A 96 -6.86 -0.12 -12.79
N SER A 97 -7.89 0.39 -13.46
CA SER A 97 -9.21 0.49 -12.83
C SER A 97 -9.86 -0.88 -12.76
N LEU A 98 -10.07 -1.37 -11.54
CA LEU A 98 -10.63 -2.69 -11.27
C LEU A 98 -11.99 -2.56 -10.58
N LYS A 99 -12.86 -3.53 -10.83
CA LYS A 99 -14.10 -3.68 -10.06
C LYS A 99 -13.77 -4.41 -8.75
N PRO A 100 -14.49 -4.11 -7.64
CA PRO A 100 -14.35 -4.89 -6.41
C PRO A 100 -14.58 -6.38 -6.66
N VAL A 101 -13.78 -7.21 -5.99
CA VAL A 101 -13.92 -8.66 -5.98
C VAL A 101 -14.52 -9.07 -4.65
N ASN A 102 -15.61 -9.83 -4.69
CA ASN A 102 -16.26 -10.30 -3.47
C ASN A 102 -15.30 -11.12 -2.61
N ASP A 103 -15.35 -10.92 -1.30
CA ASP A 103 -14.51 -11.61 -0.30
C ASP A 103 -12.98 -11.41 -0.45
N VAL A 104 -12.52 -10.44 -1.25
CA VAL A 104 -11.11 -10.05 -1.34
C VAL A 104 -10.97 -8.58 -0.93
N PRO A 105 -10.49 -8.27 0.30
CA PRO A 105 -10.54 -6.92 0.85
C PRO A 105 -9.52 -5.97 0.21
N PHE A 106 -8.50 -6.50 -0.46
CA PHE A 106 -7.41 -5.74 -1.06
C PHE A 106 -6.95 -6.42 -2.35
N ILE A 107 -7.04 -5.71 -3.48
CA ILE A 107 -6.68 -6.19 -4.83
C ILE A 107 -5.53 -5.38 -5.43
N GLY A 108 -4.65 -4.86 -4.56
CA GLY A 108 -3.64 -3.89 -4.91
C GLY A 108 -4.06 -2.47 -4.54
N GLY A 109 -3.06 -1.64 -4.25
CA GLY A 109 -3.26 -0.30 -3.70
C GLY A 109 -2.05 0.15 -2.90
N ALA A 110 -2.27 1.08 -1.96
CA ALA A 110 -1.23 1.56 -1.06
C ALA A 110 -1.34 0.89 0.31
N VAL A 111 -0.19 0.46 0.84
CA VAL A 111 -0.04 -0.06 2.21
C VAL A 111 1.18 0.61 2.81
N GLY A 112 1.11 1.00 4.08
CA GLY A 112 2.22 1.66 4.74
C GLY A 112 1.92 2.08 6.16
N PHE A 113 2.89 2.79 6.72
CA PHE A 113 2.84 3.28 8.09
C PHE A 113 2.57 4.80 8.09
N PHE A 114 1.59 5.20 8.89
CA PHE A 114 1.30 6.60 9.18
C PHE A 114 1.65 6.88 10.65
N PRO A 115 2.70 7.67 10.94
CA PRO A 115 3.07 7.98 12.31
C PRO A 115 1.99 8.81 13.00
N THR A 116 1.88 8.72 14.31
CA THR A 116 0.93 9.52 15.12
C THR A 116 1.15 11.03 14.98
N THR A 117 2.32 11.47 14.52
CA THR A 117 2.61 12.87 14.18
C THR A 117 1.91 13.35 12.91
N LEU A 118 1.25 12.46 12.17
CA LEU A 118 0.49 12.77 10.96
C LEU A 118 -0.54 13.88 11.19
N ASP A 119 -1.14 13.95 12.38
CA ASP A 119 -2.07 15.02 12.75
C ASP A 119 -1.46 16.42 12.59
N ALA A 120 -0.16 16.57 12.85
CA ALA A 120 0.54 17.84 12.69
C ALA A 120 0.76 18.19 11.20
N VAL A 121 0.94 17.18 10.34
CA VAL A 121 1.04 17.35 8.88
C VAL A 121 -0.32 17.72 8.31
N LEU A 122 -1.39 16.99 8.68
CA LEU A 122 -2.76 17.26 8.27
C LEU A 122 -3.23 18.67 8.65
N LYS A 123 -2.84 19.16 9.84
CA LYS A 123 -3.16 20.53 10.29
C LYS A 123 -2.49 21.63 9.46
N LYS A 124 -1.37 21.33 8.79
CA LYS A 124 -0.67 22.27 7.90
C LYS A 124 -1.25 22.28 6.48
N LEU A 125 -1.99 21.25 6.09
CA LEU A 125 -2.64 21.21 4.78
C LEU A 125 -3.79 22.22 4.70
N PRO A 126 -4.04 22.82 3.51
CA PRO A 126 -5.25 23.59 3.23
C PRO A 126 -6.50 22.82 3.65
N GLN A 127 -7.51 23.52 4.16
CA GLN A 127 -8.69 22.90 4.77
C GLN A 127 -9.45 21.93 3.84
N GLN A 128 -9.36 22.13 2.52
CA GLN A 128 -9.95 21.26 1.48
C GLN A 128 -9.25 19.91 1.30
N GLN A 129 -8.06 19.72 1.86
CA GLN A 129 -7.23 18.52 1.73
C GLN A 129 -7.17 17.70 3.03
N ARG A 130 -8.04 17.98 4.00
CA ARG A 130 -8.05 17.34 5.33
C ARG A 130 -9.03 16.18 5.49
N MET A 131 -9.71 15.76 4.42
CA MET A 131 -10.66 14.66 4.50
C MET A 131 -9.94 13.33 4.25
N ILE A 132 -9.92 12.49 5.27
CA ILE A 132 -9.61 11.06 5.21
C ILE A 132 -10.93 10.31 5.01
#